data_AF-A0A354IXG3-F1
#
_entry.id   AF-A0A354IXG3-F1
#
_cell.length_a   1.000
_cell.length_b   1.000
_cell.length_c   1.000
_cell.angle_alpha   90.00
_cell.angle_beta   90.00
_cell.angle_gamma   90.00
#
_symmetry.space_group_name_H-M   'P 1'
#
loop_
_entity.id
_entity.type
_entity.pdbx_description
1 polymer ?
#
loop_
_entity_poly.entity_id
_entity_poly.type
_entity_poly.pdbx_seq_one_letter_code
_entity_poly.pdbx_strand_id
1 'polypeptide(L)'
;GVMAERGLATVSGLQERVLHEPGAAAAVLRALALQQGALFDDPPRAREARAVLGKCLSSAPVPKVWLADCAGAGQAWTLAILLFEEGVFARTELFATVANEELLAEM
;
A
#
# COMPACT_ATOMS: atom_id res chain seq x y z
N GLY A 1 3.44 7.35 -19.52
CA GLY A 1 3.04 5.93 -19.62
C GLY A 1 4.29 5.14 -19.93
N VAL A 2 4.54 4.05 -19.20
CA VAL A 2 5.88 3.44 -19.06
C VAL A 2 6.59 3.13 -20.39
N MET A 3 5.84 2.76 -21.44
CA MET A 3 6.37 2.53 -22.79
C MET A 3 6.83 3.81 -23.49
N ALA A 4 6.01 4.87 -23.44
CA ALA A 4 6.32 6.15 -24.07
C ALA A 4 7.55 6.82 -23.44
N GLU A 5 7.67 6.76 -22.11
CA GLU A 5 8.85 7.25 -21.37
C GLU A 5 10.14 6.52 -21.76
N ARG A 6 10.03 5.30 -22.30
CA ARG A 6 11.16 4.44 -22.70
C ARG A 6 11.37 4.37 -24.21
N GLY A 7 10.59 5.12 -24.98
CA GLY A 7 10.64 5.11 -26.44
C GLY A 7 10.26 3.76 -27.06
N LEU A 8 9.41 2.99 -26.38
CA LEU A 8 9.01 1.65 -26.82
C LEU A 8 7.70 1.70 -27.62
N ALA A 9 7.72 1.10 -28.81
CA ALA A 9 6.56 1.04 -29.69
C ALA A 9 5.60 -0.12 -29.38
N THR A 10 6.06 -1.16 -28.68
CA THR A 10 5.27 -2.38 -28.44
C THR A 10 5.43 -2.89 -27.01
N VAL A 11 4.40 -3.60 -26.52
CA VAL A 11 4.45 -4.29 -25.21
C VAL A 11 5.53 -5.38 -25.21
N SER A 12 5.75 -6.06 -26.33
CA SER A 12 6.83 -7.05 -26.45
C SER A 12 8.21 -6.44 -26.25
N GLY A 13 8.45 -5.21 -26.74
CA GLY A 13 9.69 -4.48 -26.47
C GLY A 13 9.84 -4.10 -24.99
N LEU A 14 8.74 -3.86 -24.28
CA LEU A 14 8.77 -3.67 -22.83
C LEU A 14 9.10 -4.99 -22.10
N GLN A 15 8.51 -6.10 -22.53
CA GLN A 15 8.76 -7.42 -21.96
C GLN A 15 10.24 -7.83 -22.12
N GLU A 16 10.83 -7.62 -23.29
CA GLU A 16 12.26 -7.88 -23.54
C GLU A 16 13.13 -7.16 -22.51
N ARG A 17 12.89 -5.86 -22.30
CA ARG A 17 13.64 -5.08 -21.30
C ARG A 17 13.40 -5.59 -19.88
N VAL A 18 12.16 -5.88 -19.49
CA VAL A 18 11.85 -6.42 -18.16
C VAL A 18 12.59 -7.74 -17.89
N LEU A 19 12.77 -8.58 -18.91
CA LEU A 19 13.43 -9.88 -18.79
C LEU A 19 14.97 -9.80 -18.77
N HIS A 20 15.56 -8.75 -19.35
CA HIS A 20 17.00 -8.71 -19.61
C HIS A 20 17.73 -7.51 -18.97
N GLU A 21 17.03 -6.42 -18.65
CA GLU A 21 17.61 -5.22 -18.06
C GLU A 21 17.32 -5.13 -16.56
N PRO A 22 18.36 -5.09 -15.70
CA PRO A 22 18.19 -4.85 -14.27
C PRO A 22 17.42 -3.56 -14.00
N GLY A 23 16.46 -3.60 -13.07
CA GLY A 23 15.64 -2.43 -12.68
C GLY A 23 14.46 -2.11 -13.62
N ALA A 24 14.42 -2.66 -14.85
CA ALA A 24 13.30 -2.42 -15.76
C ALA A 24 11.97 -2.94 -15.20
N ALA A 25 11.99 -4.12 -14.55
CA ALA A 25 10.83 -4.70 -13.88
C ALA A 25 10.27 -3.79 -12.78
N ALA A 26 11.15 -3.30 -11.89
CA ALA A 26 10.75 -2.46 -10.77
C ALA A 26 10.17 -1.13 -11.23
N ALA A 27 10.75 -0.52 -12.27
CA ALA A 27 10.23 0.69 -12.86
C ALA A 27 8.85 0.51 -13.53
N VAL A 28 8.57 -0.67 -14.11
CA VAL A 28 7.23 -1.02 -14.61
C VAL A 28 6.24 -1.20 -13.47
N LEU A 29 6.62 -1.93 -12.42
CA LEU A 29 5.78 -2.12 -11.24
C LEU A 29 5.43 -0.79 -10.58
N ARG A 30 6.39 0.13 -10.46
CA ARG A 30 6.19 1.50 -9.98
C ARG A 30 5.19 2.27 -10.84
N ALA A 31 5.30 2.19 -12.16
CA ALA A 31 4.36 2.88 -13.06
C ALA A 31 2.92 2.33 -12.98
N LEU A 32 2.75 1.10 -12.49
CA LEU A 32 1.46 0.46 -12.26
C LEU A 32 0.96 0.60 -10.81
N ALA A 33 1.80 1.10 -9.90
CA ALA A 33 1.49 1.19 -8.50
C ALA A 33 0.37 2.20 -8.21
N LEU A 34 -0.34 1.97 -7.10
CA LEU A 34 -1.32 2.92 -6.59
C LEU A 34 -0.65 4.26 -6.28
N GLN A 35 -1.38 5.36 -6.52
CA GLN A 35 -0.88 6.70 -6.23
C GLN A 35 -0.81 6.92 -4.71
N GLN A 36 0.24 7.62 -4.26
CA GLN A 36 0.40 7.92 -2.84
C GLN A 36 -0.76 8.78 -2.32
N GLY A 37 -1.42 8.24 -1.30
CA GLY A 37 -2.48 8.92 -0.56
C GLY A 37 -1.94 9.68 0.65
N ALA A 38 -2.52 10.85 0.92
CA ALA A 38 -2.32 11.55 2.19
C ALA A 38 -2.99 10.79 3.35
N LEU A 39 -2.77 11.24 4.59
CA LEU A 39 -3.55 10.77 5.73
C LEU A 39 -5.04 11.04 5.49
N PHE A 40 -5.89 10.04 5.72
CA PHE A 40 -7.34 10.12 5.53
C PHE A 40 -7.76 10.60 4.14
N ASP A 41 -7.04 10.16 3.10
CA ASP A 41 -7.31 10.44 1.68
C ASP A 41 -8.75 10.11 1.25
N ASP A 42 -9.37 9.10 1.86
CA ASP A 42 -10.79 8.76 1.71
C ASP A 42 -11.53 8.79 3.08
N PRO A 43 -12.12 9.93 3.47
CA PRO A 43 -12.77 10.07 4.76
C PRO A 43 -13.98 9.14 4.98
N PRO A 44 -14.89 8.90 4.01
CA PRO A 44 -15.92 7.88 4.13
C PRO A 44 -15.35 6.49 4.44
N ARG A 45 -14.32 6.04 3.71
CA ARG A 45 -13.69 4.75 3.94
C ARG A 45 -13.01 4.66 5.31
N ALA A 46 -12.39 5.74 5.78
CA ALA A 46 -11.80 5.79 7.12
C ALA A 46 -12.86 5.63 8.22
N ARG A 47 -14.05 6.25 8.06
CA ARG A 47 -15.17 6.10 9.03
C ARG A 47 -15.70 4.68 9.07
N GLU A 48 -15.90 4.06 7.90
CA GLU A 48 -16.35 2.68 7.81
C GLU A 48 -15.32 1.72 8.42
N ALA A 49 -14.03 1.91 8.11
CA ALA A 49 -12.94 1.13 8.69
C ALA A 49 -12.92 1.24 10.21
N ARG A 50 -13.03 2.45 10.78
CA ARG A 50 -13.06 2.67 12.23
C ARG A 50 -14.16 1.85 12.90
N ALA A 51 -15.38 1.91 12.38
CA ALA A 51 -16.52 1.17 12.92
C ALA A 51 -16.30 -0.35 12.89
N VAL A 52 -15.72 -0.87 11.80
CA VAL A 52 -15.41 -2.29 11.64
C VAL A 52 -14.30 -2.74 12.59
N LEU A 53 -13.20 -1.98 12.67
CA LEU A 53 -12.03 -2.32 13.48
C LEU A 53 -12.38 -2.37 14.98
N GLY A 54 -13.08 -1.36 15.49
CA GLY A 54 -13.52 -1.33 16.89
C GLY A 54 -14.39 -2.54 17.24
N LYS A 55 -15.34 -2.88 16.35
CA LYS A 55 -16.23 -4.02 16.55
C LYS A 55 -15.49 -5.36 16.49
N CYS A 56 -14.70 -5.58 15.44
CA CYS A 56 -14.09 -6.89 15.15
C CYS A 56 -12.88 -7.21 16.03
N LEU A 57 -12.11 -6.20 16.45
CA LEU A 57 -10.84 -6.42 17.14
C LEU A 57 -10.95 -6.29 18.67
N SER A 58 -12.09 -5.83 19.19
CA SER A 58 -12.32 -5.66 20.63
C SER A 58 -12.15 -6.96 21.42
N SER A 59 -12.65 -8.08 20.90
CA SER A 59 -12.61 -9.39 21.55
C SER A 59 -11.30 -10.17 21.33
N ALA A 60 -10.46 -9.74 20.39
CA ALA A 60 -9.21 -10.40 20.10
C ALA A 60 -8.11 -9.97 21.10
N PRO A 61 -7.41 -10.94 21.74
CA PRO A 61 -6.38 -10.63 22.73
C PRO A 61 -5.11 -10.02 22.12
N VAL A 62 -4.75 -10.44 20.90
CA VAL A 62 -3.62 -9.88 20.12
C VAL A 62 -4.07 -9.77 18.66
N PRO A 63 -4.78 -8.70 18.28
CA PRO A 63 -5.25 -8.52 16.91
C PRO A 63 -4.08 -8.41 15.94
N LYS A 64 -4.23 -8.98 14.74
CA LYS A 64 -3.29 -8.82 13.63
C LYS A 64 -4.02 -8.25 12.43
N VAL A 65 -3.54 -7.13 11.92
CA VAL A 65 -4.15 -6.41 10.81
C VAL A 65 -3.15 -6.35 9.68
N TRP A 66 -3.57 -6.75 8.48
CA TRP A 66 -2.75 -6.68 7.27
C TRP A 66 -3.38 -5.71 6.28
N LEU A 67 -2.67 -4.62 6.01
CA LEU A 67 -2.94 -3.71 4.91
C LEU A 67 -2.15 -4.17 3.69
N ALA A 68 -2.82 -4.94 2.83
CA ALA A 68 -2.25 -5.42 1.57
C ALA A 68 -2.16 -4.28 0.55
N ASP A 69 -1.03 -4.22 -0.16
CA ASP A 69 -0.70 -3.20 -1.16
C ASP A 69 -1.08 -1.77 -0.75
N CYS A 70 -0.45 -1.26 0.31
CA CYS A 70 -0.72 0.09 0.78
C CYS A 70 -0.26 1.11 -0.26
N ALA A 71 -1.11 2.09 -0.55
CA ALA A 71 -0.76 3.13 -1.52
C ALA A 71 0.34 4.07 -1.01
N GLY A 72 0.77 3.97 0.24
CA GLY A 72 1.84 4.75 0.84
C GLY A 72 1.74 4.76 2.37
N ALA A 73 2.70 5.42 3.02
CA ALA A 73 2.75 5.50 4.49
C ALA A 73 1.49 6.13 5.09
N GLY A 74 0.85 7.08 4.39
CA GLY A 74 -0.38 7.73 4.82
C GLY A 74 -1.53 6.75 5.12
N GLN A 75 -1.69 5.68 4.34
CA GLN A 75 -2.74 4.69 4.60
C GLN A 75 -2.43 3.82 5.81
N ALA A 76 -1.17 3.41 5.98
CA ALA A 76 -0.73 2.66 7.15
C ALA A 76 -0.93 3.49 8.43
N TRP A 77 -0.55 4.77 8.40
CA TRP A 77 -0.73 5.69 9.52
C TRP A 77 -2.20 6.00 9.80
N THR A 78 -3.03 6.17 8.77
CA THR A 78 -4.48 6.32 8.92
C THR A 78 -5.04 5.16 9.72
N LEU A 79 -4.71 3.92 9.34
CA LEU A 79 -5.16 2.72 10.02
C LEU A 79 -4.64 2.63 11.47
N ALA A 80 -3.37 2.98 11.70
CA ALA A 80 -2.79 3.04 13.05
C ALA A 80 -3.53 4.04 13.95
N ILE A 81 -3.85 5.23 13.44
CA ILE A 81 -4.60 6.25 14.18
C ILE A 81 -6.01 5.75 14.51
N LEU A 82 -6.72 5.14 13.55
CA LEU A 82 -8.05 4.59 13.80
C LEU A 82 -8.03 3.50 14.88
N LEU A 83 -7.05 2.59 14.84
CA LEU A 83 -6.85 1.57 15.87
C LEU A 83 -6.55 2.20 17.25
N PHE A 84 -5.84 3.33 17.27
CA PHE A 84 -5.51 4.06 18.48
C PHE A 84 -6.75 4.73 19.06
N GLU A 85 -7.57 5.38 18.23
CA GLU A 85 -8.85 5.99 18.63
C GLU A 85 -9.85 4.95 19.18
N GLU A 86 -9.84 3.72 18.66
CA GLU A 86 -10.66 2.62 19.16
C GLU A 86 -10.04 1.91 20.38
N GLY A 87 -8.89 2.35 20.87
CA GLY A 87 -8.24 1.80 22.07
C GLY A 87 -7.68 0.38 21.90
N VAL A 88 -7.46 -0.07 20.68
CA VAL A 88 -6.96 -1.43 20.37
C VAL A 88 -5.53 -1.47 19.84
N PHE A 89 -4.96 -0.31 19.46
CA PHE A 89 -3.63 -0.22 18.86
C PHE A 89 -2.52 -0.85 19.72
N ALA A 90 -2.53 -0.60 21.03
CA ALA A 90 -1.46 -1.05 21.94
C ALA A 90 -1.23 -2.57 21.96
N ARG A 91 -2.21 -3.36 21.54
CA ARG A 91 -2.13 -4.83 21.45
C ARG A 91 -2.20 -5.36 20.02
N THR A 92 -2.31 -4.48 19.03
CA THR A 92 -2.50 -4.85 17.62
C THR A 92 -1.16 -4.85 16.89
N GLU A 93 -0.86 -5.94 16.19
CA GLU A 93 0.22 -5.98 15.20
C GLU A 93 -0.33 -5.51 13.85
N LEU A 94 0.26 -4.44 13.30
CA LEU A 94 -0.10 -3.89 12.00
C LEU A 94 1.00 -4.20 10.97
N PHE A 95 0.64 -4.95 9.93
CA PHE A 95 1.48 -5.23 8.78
C PHE A 95 1.00 -4.42 7.60
N ALA A 96 1.88 -3.61 7.01
CA ALA A 96 1.62 -2.91 5.76
C ALA A 96 2.63 -3.38 4.72
N THR A 97 2.14 -3.79 3.56
CA THR A 97 2.97 -4.33 2.47
C THR A 97 2.75 -3.51 1.22
N VAL A 98 3.79 -3.33 0.43
CA VAL A 98 3.74 -2.72 -0.92
C VAL A 98 4.16 -3.72 -1.98
N ALA A 99 3.88 -3.42 -3.24
CA ALA A 99 4.17 -4.31 -4.36
C ALA A 99 5.66 -4.66 -4.55
N ASN A 100 6.61 -3.77 -4.18
CA ASN A 100 8.04 -4.02 -4.36
C ASN A 100 8.92 -3.22 -3.37
N GLU A 101 10.21 -3.58 -3.32
CA GLU A 101 11.20 -2.96 -2.41
C GLU A 101 11.47 -1.48 -2.71
N GLU A 102 11.38 -1.04 -3.97
CA GLU A 102 11.62 0.36 -4.33
C GLU A 102 10.51 1.27 -3.80
N LEU A 103 9.25 0.82 -3.87
CA LEU A 103 8.13 1.53 -3.27
C LEU A 103 8.25 1.55 -1.75
N LEU A 104 8.75 0.46 -1.15
CA LEU A 104 8.96 0.39 0.29
C LEU A 104 10.04 1.37 0.76
N ALA A 105 11.10 1.52 -0.02
CA ALA A 105 12.19 2.45 0.27
C ALA A 105 11.77 3.94 0.19
N GLU A 106 10.63 4.22 -0.44
CA GLU A 106 10.07 5.58 -0.56
C GLU A 106 8.99 5.90 0.47
N MET A 107 8.61 4.93 1.31
CA MET A 107 7.63 5.10 2.38
C MET A 107 8.16 5.84 3.60
#